data_AF-A0A452SXX0-F1
#
_entry.id   AF-A0A452SXX0-F1
#
_cell.length_a   1.000
_cell.length_b   1.000
_cell.length_c   1.000
_cell.angle_alpha   90.00
_cell.angle_beta   90.00
_cell.angle_gamma   90.00
#
_symmetry.space_group_name_H-M   'P 1'
#
loop_
_entity.id
_entity.type
_entity.pdbx_description
1 polymer ?
#
loop_
_entity_poly.entity_id
_entity_poly.type
_entity_poly.pdbx_seq_one_letter_code
_entity_poly.pdbx_strand_id
1 'polypeptide(L)'
;MKVTWYRSEPSTPVFASWDGADVTEMQMEEYRGRVEFIKDGIHEGNVALKINNIQPSDNGQYWCHFQENNYCGETSLLVKVAGEYFGKDRVLEGEIY
;
A
#
# COMPACT_ATOMS: atom_id res chain seq x y z
N MET A 1 12.12 9.16 -5.21
CA MET A 1 11.08 8.87 -4.20
C MET A 1 10.72 7.40 -4.22
N LYS A 2 10.67 6.76 -3.06
CA LYS A 2 10.27 5.36 -2.90
C LYS A 2 9.08 5.26 -1.96
N VAL A 3 8.06 4.51 -2.35
CA VAL A 3 6.89 4.21 -1.53
C VAL A 3 6.72 2.70 -1.48
N THR A 4 6.61 2.15 -0.28
CA THR A 4 6.47 0.71 -0.05
C THR A 4 5.32 0.46 0.91
N TRP A 5 4.30 -0.25 0.45
CA TRP A 5 3.24 -0.79 1.29
C TRP A 5 3.53 -2.25 1.60
N TYR A 6 3.51 -2.61 2.89
CA TYR A 6 3.79 -3.98 3.33
C TYR A 6 2.96 -4.35 4.55
N ARG A 7 2.94 -5.65 4.89
CA ARG A 7 2.22 -6.17 6.07
C ARG A 7 3.17 -6.59 7.18
N SER A 8 4.07 -7.52 6.86
CA SER A 8 5.03 -8.07 7.82
C SER A 8 6.43 -7.53 7.60
N GLU A 9 6.93 -7.55 6.36
CA GLU A 9 8.30 -7.16 6.00
C GLU A 9 8.34 -6.32 4.70
N PRO A 10 9.15 -5.24 4.64
CA PRO A 10 9.32 -4.44 3.42
C PRO A 10 9.94 -5.15 2.21
N SER A 11 10.65 -6.27 2.38
CA SER A 11 11.29 -6.99 1.26
C SER A 11 10.33 -7.86 0.44
N THR A 12 9.15 -8.15 0.97
CA THR A 12 8.04 -8.81 0.25
C THR A 12 6.78 -7.94 0.35
N PRO A 13 6.77 -6.79 -0.33
CA PRO A 13 5.72 -5.79 -0.16
C PRO A 13 4.41 -6.17 -0.87
N VAL A 14 3.32 -5.59 -0.36
CA VAL A 14 2.01 -5.56 -1.03
C VAL A 14 2.09 -4.72 -2.31
N PHE A 15 2.84 -3.62 -2.25
CA PHE A 15 3.10 -2.73 -3.37
C PHE A 15 4.40 -1.96 -3.14
N ALA A 16 5.16 -1.69 -4.20
CA ALA A 16 6.31 -0.80 -4.16
C ALA A 16 6.37 0.05 -5.43
N SER A 17 6.71 1.33 -5.27
CA SER A 17 6.95 2.27 -6.38
C SER A 17 8.26 3.02 -6.16
N TRP A 18 9.14 3.00 -7.15
CA TRP A 18 10.43 3.69 -7.15
C TRP A 18 10.47 4.70 -8.28
N ASP A 19 10.68 5.97 -7.94
CA ASP A 19 10.72 7.10 -8.87
C ASP A 19 9.51 7.14 -9.82
N GLY A 20 8.36 6.74 -9.29
CA GLY A 20 7.07 6.72 -9.99
C GLY A 20 6.80 5.47 -10.82
N ALA A 21 7.74 4.53 -10.92
CA ALA A 21 7.57 3.24 -11.58
C ALA A 21 7.25 2.14 -10.56
N ASP A 22 6.29 1.28 -10.89
CA ASP A 22 5.88 0.18 -10.02
C ASP A 22 6.89 -0.97 -10.09
N VAL A 23 7.25 -1.51 -8.93
CA VAL A 23 8.21 -2.61 -8.78
C VAL A 23 7.44 -3.89 -8.45
N THR A 24 7.17 -4.69 -9.49
CA THR A 24 6.30 -5.88 -9.38
C THR A 24 7.07 -7.17 -9.06
N GLU A 25 8.39 -7.19 -9.27
CA GLU A 25 9.24 -8.38 -9.09
C GLU A 25 9.21 -8.91 -7.65
N MET A 26 9.24 -8.00 -6.67
CA MET A 26 9.23 -8.32 -5.24
C MET A 26 7.82 -8.37 -4.64
N GLN A 27 6.80 -8.01 -5.43
CA GLN A 27 5.43 -7.92 -4.96
C GLN A 27 4.87 -9.30 -4.55
N MET A 28 4.21 -9.36 -3.40
CA MET A 28 3.47 -10.54 -2.95
C MET A 28 2.46 -11.00 -4.01
N GLU A 29 2.50 -12.29 -4.33
CA GLU A 29 1.69 -12.88 -5.41
C GLU A 29 0.19 -12.68 -5.18
N GLU A 30 -0.28 -12.71 -3.92
CA GLU A 30 -1.69 -12.57 -3.57
C GLU A 30 -2.28 -11.19 -3.88
N TYR A 31 -1.42 -10.19 -4.11
CA TYR A 31 -1.78 -8.80 -4.39
C TYR A 31 -1.48 -8.37 -5.84
N ARG A 32 -0.79 -9.20 -6.62
CA ARG A 32 -0.49 -8.91 -8.03
C ARG A 32 -1.79 -8.76 -8.83
N GLY A 33 -1.86 -7.68 -9.62
CA GLY A 33 -3.04 -7.33 -10.41
C GLY A 33 -4.27 -6.90 -9.60
N ARG A 34 -4.15 -6.82 -8.27
CA ARG A 34 -5.23 -6.39 -7.37
C ARG A 34 -4.97 -5.05 -6.73
N VAL A 35 -3.81 -4.43 -6.93
CA VAL A 35 -3.48 -3.15 -6.29
C VAL A 35 -3.31 -2.05 -7.31
N GLU A 36 -3.78 -0.86 -6.94
CA GLU A 36 -3.62 0.37 -7.71
C GLU A 36 -3.08 1.45 -6.79
N PHE A 37 -2.00 2.11 -7.21
CA PHE A 37 -1.41 3.20 -6.45
C PHE A 37 -1.98 4.54 -6.87
N ILE A 38 -2.54 5.26 -5.90
CA ILE A 38 -3.17 6.56 -6.09
C ILE A 38 -2.17 7.62 -5.61
N LYS A 39 -1.73 8.46 -6.55
CA LYS A 39 -0.70 9.50 -6.36
C LYS A 39 -1.29 10.88 -6.09
N ASP A 40 -2.61 10.97 -5.93
CA ASP A 40 -3.30 12.24 -5.68
C ASP A 40 -2.84 12.80 -4.33
N GLY A 41 -2.22 13.98 -4.34
CA GLY A 41 -1.69 14.61 -3.13
C GLY A 41 -0.29 14.15 -2.70
N ILE A 42 0.46 13.42 -3.53
CA ILE A 42 1.81 12.94 -3.16
C ILE A 42 2.80 14.08 -2.85
N HIS A 43 2.62 15.23 -3.50
CA HIS A 43 3.39 16.45 -3.21
C HIS A 43 3.08 17.06 -1.83
N GLU A 44 1.93 16.69 -1.25
CA GLU A 44 1.47 17.09 0.09
C GLU A 44 1.72 16.00 1.13
N GLY A 45 2.43 14.92 0.77
CA GLY A 45 2.70 13.78 1.65
C GLY A 45 1.57 12.74 1.72
N ASN A 46 0.53 12.89 0.89
CA ASN A 46 -0.60 11.97 0.87
C ASN A 46 -0.39 10.87 -0.17
N VAL A 47 -0.47 9.62 0.27
CA VAL A 47 -0.42 8.46 -0.62
C VAL A 47 -1.56 7.51 -0.30
N ALA A 48 -2.11 6.88 -1.34
CA ALA A 48 -3.13 5.87 -1.13
C ALA A 48 -2.90 4.63 -1.99
N LEU A 49 -3.25 3.48 -1.43
CA LEU A 49 -3.23 2.19 -2.12
C LEU A 49 -4.64 1.63 -2.15
N LYS A 50 -5.16 1.40 -3.36
CA LYS A 50 -6.44 0.72 -3.54
C LYS A 50 -6.20 -0.77 -3.75
N ILE A 51 -6.89 -1.61 -2.98
CA ILE A 51 -6.94 -3.06 -3.15
C ILE A 51 -8.29 -3.41 -3.77
N ASN A 52 -8.25 -3.95 -4.97
CA ASN A 52 -9.40 -4.44 -5.72
C ASN A 52 -9.79 -5.86 -5.27
N ASN A 53 -11.09 -6.15 -5.35
CA ASN A 53 -11.66 -7.46 -5.03
C ASN A 53 -11.18 -7.97 -3.65
N ILE A 54 -11.45 -7.22 -2.58
CA ILE A 54 -10.96 -7.50 -1.23
C ILE A 54 -11.43 -8.88 -0.73
N GLN A 55 -10.50 -9.56 -0.05
CA GLN A 55 -10.65 -10.91 0.47
C GLN A 55 -10.54 -10.92 2.00
N PRO A 56 -11.09 -11.94 2.69
CA PRO A 56 -10.93 -12.07 4.14
C PRO A 56 -9.46 -12.09 4.59
N SER A 57 -8.57 -12.64 3.76
CA SER A 57 -7.12 -12.69 4.00
C SER A 57 -6.45 -11.31 4.04
N ASP A 58 -7.09 -10.29 3.47
CA ASP A 58 -6.57 -8.93 3.45
C ASP A 58 -6.75 -8.22 4.79
N ASN A 59 -7.48 -8.82 5.74
CA ASN A 59 -7.60 -8.32 7.11
C ASN A 59 -6.23 -8.33 7.82
N GLY A 60 -5.83 -7.19 8.39
CA GLY A 60 -4.61 -7.08 9.17
C GLY A 60 -4.00 -5.69 9.14
N GLN A 61 -2.84 -5.58 9.77
CA GLN A 61 -2.05 -4.36 9.78
C GLN A 61 -1.31 -4.18 8.46
N TYR A 62 -1.34 -2.96 7.93
CA TYR A 62 -0.53 -2.52 6.80
C TYR A 62 0.34 -1.36 7.26
N TRP A 63 1.49 -1.25 6.61
CA TRP A 63 2.48 -0.22 6.83
C TRP A 63 2.78 0.44 5.49
N CYS A 64 2.90 1.75 5.52
CA CYS A 64 3.35 2.55 4.40
C CYS A 64 4.67 3.20 4.79
N HIS A 65 5.73 2.83 4.10
CA HIS A 65 7.05 3.41 4.23
C HIS A 65 7.33 4.32 3.03
N PHE A 66 7.78 5.53 3.31
CA PHE A 66 8.13 6.53 2.33
C PHE A 66 9.58 6.95 2.49
N GLN A 67 10.30 7.10 1.38
CA GLN A 67 11.66 7.59 1.38
C GLN A 67 11.91 8.55 0.21
N GLU A 68 12.42 9.74 0.53
CA GLU A 68 12.87 10.72 -0.44
C GLU A 68 14.19 11.35 0.02
N ASN A 69 15.25 11.14 -0.75
CA ASN A 69 16.61 11.56 -0.38
C ASN A 69 17.00 11.06 1.03
N ASN A 70 17.24 11.96 1.98
CA ASN A 70 17.59 11.64 3.37
C ASN A 70 16.38 11.62 4.31
N TYR A 71 15.18 11.90 3.80
CA TYR A 71 13.96 11.91 4.58
C TYR A 71 13.24 10.57 4.43
N CYS A 72 12.80 10.01 5.56
CA CYS A 72 11.94 8.83 5.59
C CYS A 72 10.81 9.04 6.58
N GLY A 73 9.65 8.48 6.24
CA GLY A 73 8.45 8.50 7.07
C GLY A 73 7.77 7.14 7.00
N GLU A 74 7.08 6.79 8.07
CA GLU A 74 6.34 5.54 8.15
C GLU A 74 5.02 5.76 8.88
N THR A 75 3.97 5.17 8.34
CA THR A 75 2.64 5.18 8.95
C THR A 75 2.00 3.79 8.81
N SER A 76 0.97 3.53 9.61
CA SER A 76 0.34 2.22 9.64
C SER A 76 -1.17 2.32 9.77
N LEU A 77 -1.88 1.37 9.15
CA LEU A 77 -3.33 1.29 9.15
C LEU A 77 -3.80 -0.15 9.42
N LEU A 78 -4.73 -0.31 10.37
CA LEU A 78 -5.41 -1.58 10.59
C LEU A 78 -6.61 -1.72 9.65
N VAL A 79 -6.55 -2.68 8.75
CA VAL A 79 -7.64 -3.02 7.83
C VAL A 79 -8.48 -4.13 8.44
N LYS A 80 -9.76 -3.83 8.70
CA LYS A 80 -10.75 -4.84 9.13
C LYS A 80 -11.68 -5.16 7.97
N VAL A 81 -11.58 -6.38 7.44
CA VAL A 81 -12.48 -6.87 6.39
C VAL A 81 -13.66 -7.58 7.05
N ALA A 82 -14.86 -7.04 6.87
CA ALA A 82 -16.10 -7.68 7.31
C ALA A 82 -16.78 -8.40 6.13
N GLY A 83 -17.64 -9.37 6.43
CA GLY A 83 -18.17 -10.27 5.41
C GLY A 83 -19.02 -9.61 4.31
N GLU A 84 -19.58 -8.45 4.59
CA GLU A 84 -20.38 -7.65 3.63
C GLU A 84 -19.53 -6.88 2.60
N TYR A 85 -18.20 -6.87 2.78
CA TYR A 85 -17.25 -6.18 1.92
C TYR A 85 -16.51 -7.12 0.97
N PHE A 86 -16.71 -8.44 1.05
CA PHE A 86 -16.06 -9.39 0.13
C PHE A 86 -16.39 -9.08 -1.32
N GLY A 87 -15.35 -9.07 -2.17
CA GLY A 87 -15.48 -8.78 -3.59
C GLY A 87 -15.62 -7.31 -3.95
N LYS A 88 -15.47 -6.38 -2.98
CA LYS A 88 -15.47 -4.93 -3.22
C LYS A 88 -14.05 -4.36 -3.17
N ASP A 89 -13.90 -3.14 -3.66
CA ASP A 89 -12.64 -2.42 -3.57
C ASP A 89 -12.49 -1.70 -2.23
N ARG A 90 -11.25 -1.51 -1.77
CA ARG A 90 -10.92 -0.76 -0.55
C ARG A 90 -9.72 0.14 -0.79
N VAL A 91 -9.82 1.40 -0.37
CA VAL A 91 -8.70 2.36 -0.38
C VAL A 91 -8.05 2.39 1.00
N LEU A 92 -6.73 2.30 1.03
CA LEU A 92 -5.87 2.50 2.19
C LEU A 92 -5.21 3.87 2.03
N GLU A 93 -5.42 4.77 2.97
CA GLU A 93 -4.83 6.11 2.96
C GLU A 93 -3.69 6.15 3.97
N GLY A 94 -2.57 6.75 3.57
CA GLY A 94 -1.42 7.01 4.41
C GLY A 94 -1.02 8.48 4.32
N GLU A 95 -1.03 9.16 5.46
CA GLU A 95 -0.46 10.50 5.61
C GLU A 95 1.00 10.34 6.07
N ILE A 96 1.93 10.91 5.30
CA ILE A 96 3.37 10.91 5.58
C ILE A 96 3.75 12.32 6.04
N TYR A 97 4.08 12.48 7.32
CA TYR A 97 4.41 13.75 7.97
C TYR A 97 5.91 13.99 8.12
#